data_AF-A0A4Z0KQC5-F1
#
_entry.id   AF-A0A4Z0KQC5-F1
#
_cell.length_a   1.000
_cell.length_b   1.000
_cell.length_c   1.000
_cell.angle_alpha   90.00
_cell.angle_beta   90.00
_cell.angle_gamma   90.00
#
_symmetry.space_group_name_H-M   'P 1'
#
loop_
_entity.id
_entity.type
_entity.pdbx_description
1 polymer ?
#
loop_
_entity_poly.entity_id
_entity_poly.type
_entity_poly.pdbx_seq_one_letter_code
_entity_poly.pdbx_strand_id
1 'polypeptide(L)'
;PILAGVRPRGGSQVVIAWPHKRISSPRDILISLRTSIADFATAFTEGEDFVPYEETLKQLARERYKAYRVAGFNLNTATWK
;
A
#
# COMPACT_ATOMS: atom_id res chain seq x y z
N PRO A 1 -15.62 2.51 -10.05
CA PRO A 1 -15.32 2.66 -8.60
C PRO A 1 -16.51 2.20 -7.75
N ILE A 2 -16.46 1.00 -7.16
CA ILE A 2 -17.59 0.47 -6.38
C ILE A 2 -17.25 0.57 -4.89
N LEU A 3 -18.11 1.28 -4.16
CA LEU A 3 -18.09 1.43 -2.71
C LEU A 3 -18.25 0.08 -2.00
N ALA A 4 -17.62 -0.02 -0.84
CA ALA A 4 -17.58 -1.22 -0.01
C ALA A 4 -18.98 -1.69 0.38
N GLY A 5 -19.49 -2.75 -0.26
CA GLY A 5 -20.76 -3.36 0.13
C GLY A 5 -21.32 -4.36 -0.89
N VAL A 6 -21.02 -4.19 -2.18
CA VAL A 6 -21.45 -5.15 -3.22
C VAL A 6 -20.29 -6.08 -3.54
N ARG A 7 -20.26 -7.26 -2.91
CA ARG A 7 -19.31 -8.33 -3.27
C ARG A 7 -19.99 -9.34 -4.20
N PRO A 8 -19.52 -9.50 -5.45
CA PRO A 8 -19.66 -10.76 -6.18
C PRO A 8 -19.09 -11.91 -5.34
N ARG A 9 -19.58 -13.14 -5.53
CA ARG A 9 -19.23 -14.31 -4.68
C ARG A 9 -17.73 -14.66 -4.57
N GLY A 10 -16.84 -13.99 -5.31
CA GLY A 10 -15.38 -14.08 -5.20
C GLY A 10 -14.67 -12.82 -4.67
N GLY A 11 -15.40 -11.80 -4.24
CA GLY A 11 -14.85 -10.47 -3.92
C GLY A 11 -14.56 -9.62 -5.17
N SER A 12 -14.27 -8.34 -4.97
CA SER A 12 -13.80 -7.46 -6.06
C SER A 12 -12.32 -7.73 -6.32
N GLN A 13 -11.90 -7.69 -7.59
CA GLN A 13 -10.48 -7.77 -7.99
C GLN A 13 -9.67 -6.62 -7.35
N VAL A 14 -10.25 -5.42 -7.32
CA VAL A 14 -9.67 -4.25 -6.65
C VAL A 14 -10.49 -3.87 -5.42
N VAL A 15 -9.83 -3.67 -4.28
CA VAL A 15 -10.48 -3.23 -3.04
C VAL A 15 -9.84 -1.95 -2.55
N ILE A 16 -10.66 -0.92 -2.37
CA ILE A 16 -10.27 0.32 -1.72
C ILE A 16 -10.62 0.21 -0.24
N ALA A 17 -9.62 0.43 0.61
CA ALA A 17 -9.73 0.34 2.06
C ALA A 17 -9.16 1.59 2.73
N TRP A 18 -9.68 1.87 3.92
CA TRP A 18 -9.27 2.98 4.78
C TRP A 18 -8.68 2.41 6.07
N PRO A 19 -7.93 3.20 6.87
CA PRO A 19 -7.47 2.77 8.18
C PRO A 19 -8.64 2.17 8.99
N HIS A 20 -8.38 1.06 9.70
CA HIS A 20 -9.35 0.28 10.49
C HIS A 20 -10.32 -0.63 9.72
N LYS A 21 -10.32 -0.62 8.38
CA LYS A 21 -11.10 -1.57 7.60
C LYS A 21 -10.34 -2.89 7.45
N ARG A 22 -10.93 -3.99 7.94
CA ARG A 22 -10.37 -5.33 7.75
C ARG A 22 -10.42 -5.74 6.27
N ILE A 23 -9.28 -6.13 5.73
CA ILE A 23 -9.18 -6.82 4.45
C ILE A 23 -9.50 -8.29 4.74
N SER A 24 -10.59 -8.80 4.16
CA SER A 24 -11.12 -10.13 4.52
C SER A 24 -10.57 -11.29 3.68
N SER A 25 -9.60 -11.04 2.80
CA SER A 25 -8.97 -12.07 1.97
C SER A 25 -7.49 -11.74 1.74
N PRO A 26 -6.60 -12.73 1.61
CA PRO A 26 -5.26 -12.49 1.11
C PRO A 26 -5.32 -11.80 -0.26
N ARG A 27 -4.32 -10.97 -0.54
CA ARG A 27 -4.20 -10.12 -1.72
C ARG A 27 -2.74 -10.09 -2.13
N ASP A 28 -2.49 -10.07 -3.43
CA ASP A 28 -1.14 -10.20 -3.96
C ASP A 28 -0.36 -8.87 -3.86
N ILE A 29 -1.02 -7.75 -4.24
CA ILE A 29 -0.41 -6.42 -4.35
C ILE A 29 -1.11 -5.43 -3.42
N LEU A 30 -0.32 -4.64 -2.69
CA LEU A 30 -0.76 -3.48 -1.93
C LEU A 30 -0.35 -2.19 -2.65
N ILE A 31 -1.30 -1.28 -2.88
CA ILE A 31 -0.97 0.11 -3.25
C ILE A 31 -1.27 0.98 -2.02
N SER A 32 -0.23 1.48 -1.37
CA SER A 32 -0.36 2.23 -0.12
C SER A 32 -0.35 3.74 -0.37
N LEU A 33 -1.40 4.41 0.13
CA LEU A 33 -1.47 5.88 0.20
C LEU A 33 -1.21 6.40 1.62
N ARG A 34 -0.66 5.56 2.50
CA ARG A 34 -0.40 5.91 3.90
C ARG A 34 0.83 6.80 4.00
N THR A 35 0.81 7.73 4.96
CA THR A 35 1.97 8.58 5.27
C THR A 35 3.05 7.84 6.07
N SER A 36 2.68 6.77 6.78
CA SER A 36 3.55 5.83 7.49
C SER A 36 3.35 4.40 6.98
N ILE A 37 4.30 3.50 7.26
CA ILE A 37 4.14 2.09 6.92
C ILE A 37 2.89 1.51 7.61
N ALA A 38 2.15 0.67 6.89
CA ALA A 38 1.03 -0.06 7.48
C ALA A 38 1.54 -1.33 8.16
N ASP A 39 1.06 -1.63 9.36
CA ASP A 39 1.47 -2.84 10.11
C ASP A 39 1.19 -4.14 9.32
N PHE A 40 0.17 -4.11 8.47
CA PHE A 40 -0.23 -5.22 7.61
C PHE A 40 0.50 -5.26 6.26
N ALA A 41 1.42 -4.33 5.97
CA ALA A 41 2.11 -4.30 4.68
C ALA A 41 2.89 -5.59 4.41
N THR A 42 3.42 -6.22 5.46
CA THR A 42 4.13 -7.52 5.41
C THR A 42 3.22 -8.70 5.09
N ALA A 43 1.89 -8.53 5.12
CA ALA A 43 0.95 -9.56 4.68
C ALA A 43 0.85 -9.65 3.14
N PHE A 44 1.49 -8.72 2.41
CA PHE A 44 1.47 -8.67 0.95
C PHE A 44 2.85 -9.03 0.40
N THR A 45 2.86 -9.75 -0.71
CA THR A 45 4.10 -10.15 -1.39
C THR A 45 4.70 -8.98 -2.16
N GLU A 46 3.86 -8.10 -2.69
CA GLU A 46 4.25 -6.94 -3.49
C GLU A 46 3.55 -5.68 -2.98
N GLY A 47 4.27 -4.55 -3.02
CA GLY A 47 3.80 -3.29 -2.46
C GLY A 47 4.31 -2.10 -3.25
N GLU A 48 3.39 -1.24 -3.66
CA GLU A 48 3.66 0.04 -4.32
C GLU A 48 3.45 1.19 -3.32
N ASP A 49 4.46 2.05 -3.21
CA ASP A 49 4.44 3.29 -2.42
C ASP A 49 4.93 4.45 -3.29
N PHE A 50 4.66 5.67 -2.85
CA PHE A 50 4.86 6.87 -3.65
C PHE A 50 5.81 7.85 -2.98
N VAL A 51 6.59 8.53 -3.80
CA VAL A 51 7.37 9.70 -3.40
C VAL A 51 6.66 10.94 -3.96
N PRO A 52 5.88 11.68 -3.15
CA PRO A 52 5.14 12.85 -3.64
C PRO A 52 6.08 13.91 -4.23
N TYR A 53 5.56 14.76 -5.10
CA TYR A 53 6.34 15.87 -5.67
C TYR A 53 6.70 16.91 -4.59
N GLU A 54 5.77 17.21 -3.67
CA GLU A 54 5.96 18.19 -2.60
C GLU A 54 7.16 17.87 -1.70
N GLU A 55 8.06 18.84 -1.53
CA GLU A 55 9.29 18.69 -0.73
C GLU A 55 9.02 18.35 0.74
N THR A 56 7.97 18.92 1.31
CA THR A 56 7.53 18.68 2.69
C THR A 56 7.20 17.21 2.96
N LEU A 57 6.74 16.48 1.93
CA LEU A 57 6.35 15.08 2.02
C LEU A 57 7.48 14.10 1.67
N LYS A 58 8.60 14.59 1.11
CA LYS A 58 9.77 13.74 0.79
C LYS A 58 10.36 13.10 2.04
N GLN A 59 10.34 13.80 3.17
CA GLN A 59 10.84 13.26 4.43
C GLN A 59 10.04 12.03 4.88
N LEU A 60 8.71 12.11 4.81
CA LEU A 60 7.83 10.97 5.11
C LEU A 60 8.08 9.79 4.16
N ALA A 61 8.31 10.06 2.87
CA ALA A 61 8.63 9.00 1.91
C ALA A 61 9.97 8.32 2.22
N ARG A 62 10.99 9.07 2.65
CA ARG A 62 12.29 8.51 3.10
C ARG A 62 12.14 7.64 4.34
N GLU A 63 11.29 8.05 5.28
CA GLU A 63 11.00 7.27 6.49
C GLU A 63 10.29 5.96 6.15
N ARG A 64 9.29 5.99 5.26
CA ARG A 64 8.65 4.76 4.78
C ARG A 64 9.62 3.85 4.04
N TYR A 65 10.45 4.38 3.15
CA TYR A 65 11.47 3.60 2.44
C TYR A 65 12.40 2.86 3.41
N LYS A 66 12.88 3.55 4.46
CA LYS A 66 13.68 2.92 5.52
C LYS A 66 12.91 1.83 6.27
N ALA A 67 11.65 2.09 6.61
CA ALA A 67 10.81 1.13 7.31
C ALA A 67 10.60 -0.17 6.50
N TYR A 68 10.30 -0.07 5.19
CA TYR A 68 10.19 -1.26 4.34
C TYR A 68 11.51 -2.01 4.21
N ARG A 69 12.64 -1.32 4.16
CA ARG A 69 13.96 -1.96 4.12
C ARG A 69 14.23 -2.78 5.39
N VAL A 70 13.88 -2.23 6.56
CA VAL A 70 14.00 -2.93 7.85
C VAL A 70 13.03 -4.10 7.93
N ALA A 71 11.85 -3.99 7.35
CA ALA A 71 10.86 -5.07 7.24
C ALA A 71 11.25 -6.19 6.24
N GLY A 72 12.40 -6.06 5.55
CA GLY A 72 12.94 -7.10 4.68
C GLY A 72 12.44 -7.05 3.23
N PHE A 73 11.78 -5.97 2.81
CA PHE A 73 11.36 -5.81 1.42
C PHE A 73 12.54 -5.52 0.49
N ASN A 74 12.49 -6.08 -0.71
CA ASN A 74 13.39 -5.71 -1.81
C ASN A 74 12.87 -4.43 -2.46
N LEU A 75 13.59 -3.32 -2.27
CA LEU A 75 13.14 -2.00 -2.71
C LEU A 75 13.70 -1.63 -4.08
N ASN A 76 12.80 -1.15 -4.95
CA ASN A 76 13.16 -0.55 -6.24
C ASN A 76 12.44 0.79 -6.39
N THR A 77 13.01 1.70 -7.19
CA THR A 77 12.38 2.97 -7.55
C THR A 77 12.20 3.02 -9.06
N ALA A 78 10.97 3.20 -9.52
CA ALA A 78 10.64 3.29 -10.93
C ALA A 78 9.96 4.64 -11.24
N THR A 79 10.03 5.04 -12.51
CA THR A 79 9.22 6.14 -13.05
C THR A 79 8.19 5.53 -13.99
N TRP A 80 6.91 5.74 -13.70
CA TRP A 80 5.82 5.31 -14.57
C TRP A 80 5.89 6.09 -15.90
N LYS A 81 5.71 5.39 -17.03
CA LYS A 81 5.73 5.95 -18.38
C LYS A 81 4.37 5.81 -19.04
#